data_AF-A0A2W0BFI0-F1
#
_entry.id   AF-A0A2W0BFI0-F1
#
_cell.length_a   1.000
_cell.length_b   1.000
_cell.length_c   1.000
_cell.angle_alpha   90.00
_cell.angle_beta   90.00
_cell.angle_gamma   90.00
#
_symmetry.space_group_name_H-M   'P 1'
#
loop_
_entity.id
_entity.type
_entity.pdbx_description
1 polymer ?
#
loop_
_entity_poly.entity_id
_entity_poly.type
_entity_poly.pdbx_seq_one_letter_code
_entity_poly.pdbx_strand_id
1 'polypeptide(L)'
;MNESQENAFYWGAATNNTGNGAFNMLWNQVQWGGSESQTNPFSQIRWHDVEPYFGDTWKMRPNLTVEYGFRWSFLRMPYSGPDRIATFSPSAYNPALSNDACNGLLLPPGT
;
A
#
# COMPACT_ATOMS: atom_id res chain seq x y z
N MET A 1 -9.26 -21.23 -4.87
CA MET A 1 -8.47 -20.20 -5.56
C MET A 1 -7.05 -20.47 -5.14
N ASN A 2 -6.20 -20.93 -6.06
CA ASN A 2 -4.85 -21.38 -5.72
C ASN A 2 -4.01 -20.16 -5.35
N GLU A 3 -3.52 -20.13 -4.12
CA GLU A 3 -2.42 -19.25 -3.73
C GLU A 3 -1.20 -19.69 -4.54
N SER A 4 -0.82 -18.88 -5.52
CA SER A 4 0.49 -18.98 -6.14
C SER A 4 1.51 -18.58 -5.08
N GLN A 5 2.17 -19.56 -4.47
CA GLN A 5 3.30 -19.31 -3.58
C GLN A 5 4.33 -18.43 -4.28
N GLU A 6 4.56 -17.26 -3.70
CA GLU A 6 5.54 -16.27 -4.12
C GLU A 6 6.94 -16.80 -3.81
N ASN A 7 7.61 -17.38 -4.81
CA ASN A 7 9.01 -17.72 -4.70
C ASN A 7 9.78 -16.75 -5.61
N ALA A 8 10.24 -15.64 -5.03
CA ALA A 8 11.22 -14.78 -5.68
C ALA A 8 12.56 -15.53 -5.68
N PHE A 9 12.73 -16.41 -6.66
CA PHE A 9 13.96 -17.16 -6.78
C PHE A 9 15.01 -16.31 -7.48
N TYR A 10 16.00 -15.84 -6.72
CA TYR A 10 17.24 -15.25 -7.26
C TYR A 10 18.26 -16.36 -7.59
N TRP A 11 18.24 -16.89 -8.82
CA TRP A 11 19.27 -17.83 -9.26
C TRP A 11 20.43 -17.03 -9.87
N GLY A 12 21.47 -16.82 -9.06
CA GLY A 12 22.75 -16.32 -9.53
C GLY A 12 23.54 -17.38 -10.29
N ALA A 13 23.03 -17.87 -11.43
CA ALA A 13 23.84 -18.61 -12.39
C ALA A 13 24.45 -17.62 -13.37
N ALA A 14 25.52 -16.95 -12.94
CA ALA A 14 26.36 -16.15 -13.83
C ALA A 14 26.90 -17.07 -14.93
N THR A 15 26.58 -16.80 -16.19
CA THR A 15 27.18 -17.48 -17.34
C THR A 15 28.68 -17.17 -17.50
N ASN A 16 29.22 -16.28 -16.65
CA ASN A 16 30.64 -15.98 -16.44
C ASN A 16 30.93 -15.83 -14.93
N ASN A 17 30.95 -16.93 -14.19
CA ASN A 17 31.20 -16.95 -12.74
C ASN A 17 32.71 -17.07 -12.46
N THR A 18 33.26 -16.15 -11.66
CA THR A 18 34.69 -16.18 -11.27
C THR A 18 34.98 -17.06 -10.05
N GLY A 19 33.95 -17.65 -9.43
CA GLY A 19 34.05 -18.44 -8.20
C GLY A 19 34.17 -17.59 -6.93
N ASN A 20 34.24 -16.26 -7.05
CA ASN A 20 34.29 -15.33 -5.93
C ASN A 20 33.11 -14.34 -6.00
N GLY A 21 32.24 -14.35 -4.98
CA GLY A 21 31.02 -13.52 -4.95
C GLY A 21 31.29 -12.02 -4.90
N ALA A 22 32.36 -11.58 -4.22
CA ALA A 22 32.74 -10.17 -4.18
C ALA A 22 33.30 -9.69 -5.52
N PHE A 23 34.08 -10.53 -6.21
CA PHE A 23 34.58 -10.20 -7.55
C PHE A 23 33.47 -10.20 -8.59
N ASN A 24 32.53 -11.14 -8.52
CA ASN A 24 31.35 -11.17 -9.40
C ASN A 24 30.47 -9.91 -9.27
N MET A 25 30.44 -9.27 -8.10
CA MET A 25 29.68 -8.02 -7.89
C MET A 25 30.33 -6.82 -8.60
N LEU A 26 31.65 -6.86 -8.79
CA LEU A 26 32.43 -5.79 -9.44
C LEU A 26 32.64 -6.04 -10.95
N TRP A 27 32.34 -7.25 -11.43
CA TRP A 27 32.58 -7.64 -12.81
C TRP A 27 31.38 -7.32 -13.71
N ASN A 28 31.61 -6.46 -14.70
CA ASN A 28 30.60 -5.88 -15.59
C ASN A 28 29.86 -6.89 -16.50
N GLN A 29 30.35 -8.12 -16.62
CA GLN A 29 29.71 -9.15 -17.46
C GLN A 29 28.98 -10.24 -16.66
N VAL A 30 28.79 -10.05 -15.35
CA VAL A 30 27.96 -10.95 -14.56
C VAL A 30 26.50 -10.61 -14.79
N GLN A 31 25.79 -11.53 -15.47
CA GLN A 31 24.36 -11.43 -15.63
C GLN A 31 23.68 -11.90 -14.34
N TRP A 32 23.02 -10.98 -13.65
CA TRP A 32 22.16 -11.28 -12.51
C TRP A 32 20.73 -11.50 -13.01
N GLY A 33 20.25 -12.74 -12.92
CA GLY A 33 18.87 -13.08 -13.27
C GLY A 33 17.93 -12.75 -12.12
N GLY A 34 16.91 -11.94 -12.41
CA GLY A 34 15.79 -11.69 -11.50
C GLY A 34 14.48 -11.78 -12.27
N SER A 35 13.48 -12.44 -11.70
CA SER A 35 12.10 -12.33 -12.14
C SER A 35 11.34 -11.52 -11.11
N GLU A 36 10.71 -10.43 -11.53
CA GLU A 36 9.82 -9.65 -10.69
C GLU A 36 8.36 -10.01 -11.01
N SER A 37 7.55 -10.19 -9.97
CA SER A 37 6.12 -10.40 -10.14
C SER A 37 5.49 -9.11 -10.68
N GLN A 38 5.02 -9.15 -11.94
CA GLN A 38 4.29 -8.03 -12.55
C GLN A 38 2.80 -8.01 -12.17
N THR A 39 2.41 -8.69 -11.09
CA THR A 39 1.04 -8.54 -10.58
C THR A 39 0.95 -7.18 -9.92
N ASN A 40 0.22 -6.26 -10.55
CA ASN A 40 -0.17 -5.00 -9.92
C ASN A 40 -1.48 -5.24 -9.15
N PRO A 41 -1.44 -5.42 -7.82
CA PRO A 41 -2.66 -5.59 -7.05
C PRO A 41 -3.44 -4.27 -7.10
N PHE A 42 -4.64 -4.29 -7.69
CA PHE A 42 -5.55 -3.17 -7.60
C PHE A 42 -5.96 -2.97 -6.13
N SER A 43 -5.60 -1.80 -5.58
CA SER A 43 -6.03 -1.42 -4.24
C SER A 43 -7.54 -1.17 -4.24
N GLN A 44 -8.29 -2.04 -3.56
CA GLN A 44 -9.74 -1.96 -3.46
C GLN A 44 -10.16 -1.05 -2.30
N ILE A 45 -9.88 0.24 -2.43
CA ILE A 45 -10.14 1.23 -1.37
C ILE A 45 -11.62 1.64 -1.38
N ARG A 46 -12.22 1.77 -0.18
CA ARG A 46 -13.59 2.28 0.02
C ARG A 46 -13.57 3.63 0.74
N TRP A 47 -14.52 4.49 0.37
CA TRP A 47 -14.62 5.89 0.81
C TRP A 47 -16.06 6.19 1.20
N HIS A 48 -16.25 7.09 2.17
CA HIS A 48 -17.57 7.59 2.56
C HIS A 48 -17.48 9.07 2.87
N ASP A 49 -18.03 9.87 1.96
CA ASP A 49 -18.05 11.32 2.08
C ASP A 49 -19.48 11.77 2.34
N VAL A 50 -19.66 12.55 3.40
CA VAL A 50 -20.96 13.13 3.75
C VAL A 50 -20.80 14.63 3.78
N GLU A 51 -21.57 15.31 2.93
CA GLU A 51 -21.48 16.75 2.75
C GLU A 51 -22.87 17.38 2.74
N PRO A 52 -23.35 17.93 3.87
CA PRO A 52 -24.57 18.73 3.87
C PRO A 52 -24.30 20.16 3.38
N TYR A 53 -25.29 20.67 2.65
CA TYR A 53 -25.30 22.00 2.06
C TYR A 53 -26.56 22.74 2.49
N PHE A 54 -26.39 23.97 2.94
CA PHE A 54 -27.49 24.88 3.23
C PHE A 54 -27.17 26.24 2.61
N GLY A 55 -28.15 26.85 1.94
CA GLY A 55 -27.99 28.15 1.34
C GLY A 55 -29.32 28.86 1.27
N ASP A 56 -29.30 30.17 1.43
CA ASP A 56 -30.47 31.01 1.37
C ASP A 56 -30.15 32.40 0.81
N THR A 57 -31.17 33.03 0.24
CA THR A 57 -31.10 34.35 -0.38
C THR A 57 -32.18 35.22 0.25
N TRP A 58 -31.76 36.21 1.04
CA TRP A 58 -32.66 37.13 1.70
C TRP A 58 -32.67 38.51 1.04
N LYS A 59 -33.81 38.90 0.49
CA LYS A 59 -34.07 40.29 0.08
C LYS A 59 -34.47 41.13 1.29
N MET A 60 -33.56 41.95 1.79
CA MET A 60 -33.83 42.87 2.89
C MET A 60 -34.56 44.14 2.42
N ARG A 61 -34.28 44.59 1.20
CA ARG A 61 -34.84 45.81 0.59
C ARG A 61 -34.93 45.61 -0.93
N PRO A 62 -35.71 46.41 -1.68
CA PRO A 62 -35.74 46.33 -3.15
C PRO A 62 -34.38 46.51 -3.83
N ASN A 63 -33.44 47.17 -3.15
CA ASN A 63 -32.08 47.43 -3.64
C ASN A 63 -30.98 46.72 -2.82
N LEU A 64 -31.32 45.78 -1.94
CA LEU A 64 -30.34 45.02 -1.16
C LEU A 64 -30.78 43.58 -0.98
N THR A 65 -29.97 42.67 -1.50
CA THR A 65 -30.10 41.22 -1.34
C THR A 65 -28.85 40.69 -0.67
N VAL A 66 -29.03 39.80 0.31
CA VAL A 66 -27.96 39.11 1.03
C VAL A 66 -28.06 37.64 0.68
N GLU A 67 -26.97 37.07 0.21
CA GLU A 67 -26.84 35.64 -0.04
C GLU A 67 -25.89 35.05 0.98
N TYR A 68 -26.29 33.93 1.57
CA TYR A 68 -25.47 33.24 2.55
C TYR A 68 -25.62 31.73 2.39
N GLY A 69 -24.54 31.02 2.67
CA GLY A 69 -24.50 29.58 2.53
C GLY A 69 -23.47 28.96 3.46
N PHE A 70 -23.73 27.71 3.81
CA PHE A 70 -22.91 26.88 4.65
C PHE A 70 -22.74 25.51 4.00
N ARG A 71 -21.49 25.04 3.96
CA ARG A 71 -21.12 23.69 3.55
C ARG A 71 -20.29 23.09 4.66
N TRP A 72 -20.65 21.88 5.08
CA TRP A 72 -19.80 21.07 5.93
C TRP A 72 -19.36 19.83 5.15
N SER A 73 -18.09 19.46 5.29
CA SER A 73 -17.53 18.27 4.66
C SER A 73 -16.98 17.35 5.74
N PHE A 74 -17.55 16.16 5.85
CA PHE A 74 -17.04 15.12 6.73
C PHE A 74 -16.41 14.03 5.88
N LEU A 75 -15.07 14.08 5.79
CA LEU A 75 -14.26 13.12 5.07
C LEU A 75 -13.66 12.11 6.06
N ARG A 76 -13.88 10.83 5.79
CA ARG A 76 -13.28 9.75 6.59
C ARG A 76 -12.06 9.19 5.91
N MET A 77 -11.15 8.64 6.72
CA MET A 77 -9.97 7.96 6.22
C MET A 77 -10.42 6.77 5.34
N PRO A 78 -9.86 6.59 4.14
CA PRO A 78 -10.09 5.40 3.34
C PRO A 78 -9.77 4.14 4.12
N TYR A 79 -10.52 3.08 3.84
CA TYR A 79 -10.19 1.74 4.33
C TYR A 79 -10.14 0.73 3.19
N SER A 80 -9.34 -0.32 3.36
CA SER A 80 -9.27 -1.42 2.41
C SER A 80 -10.58 -2.22 2.47
N GLY A 81 -11.23 -2.41 1.32
CA GLY A 81 -12.40 -3.26 1.20
C GLY A 81 -12.13 -4.73 1.55
N PRO A 82 -11.08 -5.35 1.00
CA PRO A 82 -10.60 -6.67 1.40
C PRO A 82 -9.47 -6.57 2.45
N ASP A 83 -9.46 -7.50 3.40
CA ASP A 83 -8.43 -7.66 4.43
C ASP A 83 -7.14 -8.28 3.86
N ARG A 84 -6.55 -7.61 2.85
CA ARG A 84 -5.39 -8.10 2.10
C ARG A 84 -4.17 -7.17 2.19
N ILE A 85 -4.22 -6.18 3.06
CA ILE A 85 -3.12 -5.25 3.30
C ILE A 85 -2.51 -5.58 4.66
N ALA A 86 -1.26 -6.02 4.63
CA ALA A 86 -0.45 -6.22 5.82
C ALA A 86 0.57 -5.09 5.95
N THR A 87 0.96 -4.73 7.17
CA THR A 87 2.00 -3.73 7.39
C THR A 87 3.01 -4.23 8.41
N PHE A 88 4.29 -3.94 8.22
CA PHE A 88 5.31 -4.29 9.19
C PHE A 88 5.38 -3.22 10.29
N SER A 89 5.26 -3.64 11.55
CA SER A 89 5.44 -2.80 12.72
C SER A 89 6.67 -3.26 13.51
N PRO A 90 7.72 -2.42 13.62
CA PRO A 90 8.91 -2.73 14.43
C PRO A 90 8.59 -3.01 15.90
N SER A 91 7.50 -2.44 16.44
CA SER A 91 7.10 -2.69 17.84
C SER A 91 6.44 -4.06 18.05
N ALA A 92 5.92 -4.67 16.98
CA ALA A 92 5.37 -6.02 17.01
C ALA A 92 6.44 -7.09 16.75
N TYR A 93 7.69 -6.68 16.46
CA TYR A 93 8.80 -7.58 16.24
C TYR A 93 9.27 -8.21 17.56
N ASN A 94 9.28 -9.53 17.61
CA ASN A 94 9.81 -10.27 18.74
C ASN A 94 11.12 -10.96 18.33
N PRO A 95 12.27 -10.60 18.95
CA PRO A 95 13.55 -11.24 18.63
C PRO A 95 13.58 -12.74 18.98
N ALA A 96 12.67 -13.23 19.83
CA ALA A 96 12.56 -14.65 20.16
C ALA A 96 11.89 -15.49 19.06
N LEU A 97 11.17 -14.86 18.12
CA LEU A 97 10.45 -15.57 17.04
C LEU A 97 11.31 -15.88 15.80
N SER A 98 12.64 -15.66 15.85
CA SER A 98 13.62 -16.06 14.84
C SER A 98 13.15 -15.78 13.38
N ASN A 99 13.26 -16.77 12.50
CA ASN A 99 12.99 -16.74 11.05
C ASN A 99 11.49 -16.82 10.67
N ASP A 100 10.58 -16.57 11.61
CA ASP A 100 9.15 -16.53 11.31
C ASP A 100 8.85 -15.36 10.34
N ALA A 101 8.29 -15.70 9.18
CA ALA A 101 7.91 -14.74 8.15
C ALA A 101 6.81 -13.76 8.62
N CYS A 102 6.04 -14.12 9.65
CA CYS A 102 5.00 -13.26 10.23
C CYS A 102 5.51 -12.35 11.34
N ASN A 103 6.79 -12.44 11.72
CA ASN A 103 7.34 -11.70 12.85
C ASN A 103 7.34 -10.18 12.58
N GLY A 104 6.60 -9.42 13.40
CA GLY A 104 6.43 -7.98 13.23
C GLY A 104 5.44 -7.59 12.14
N LEU A 105 4.76 -8.54 11.49
CA LEU A 105 3.72 -8.24 10.50
C LEU A 105 2.35 -8.09 11.16
N LEU A 106 1.72 -6.94 10.95
CA LEU A 106 0.33 -6.69 11.31
C LEU A 106 -0.56 -7.17 10.18
N LEU A 107 -1.19 -8.31 10.41
CA LEU A 107 -2.15 -8.94 9.51
C LEU A 107 -3.57 -8.60 9.97
N PRO A 108 -4.49 -8.34 9.04
CA PRO A 108 -5.90 -8.21 9.39
C PRO A 108 -6.46 -9.57 9.88
N PRO A 109 -7.51 -9.58 10.72
CA PRO A 109 -8.00 -10.81 11.33
C PRO A 109 -8.58 -11.78 10.29
N GLY A 110 -8.13 -13.05 10.32
CA GLY A 110 -8.67 -14.12 9.46
C GLY A 110 -7.95 -14.34 8.13
N THR A 111 -6.73 -13.80 7.97
CA THR A 111 -5.78 -14.14 6.90
C THR A 111 -5.06 -15.46 7.14
#